data_AF-A0A834LG16-F1
#
_entry.id   AF-A0A834LG16-F1
#
_cell.length_a   1.000
_cell.length_b   1.000
_cell.length_c   1.000
_cell.angle_alpha   90.00
_cell.angle_beta   90.00
_cell.angle_gamma   90.00
#
_symmetry.space_group_name_H-M   'P 1'
#
loop_
_entity.id
_entity.type
_entity.pdbx_description
1 polymer ?
#
loop_
_entity_poly.entity_id
_entity_poly.type
_entity_poly.pdbx_seq_one_letter_code
_entity_poly.pdbx_strand_id
1 'polypeptide(L)'
;MADTMIADMPTNTNPTRSKKGGRTRKALKPTNQSPDEPITSAGVVATPPEDAAAGKENHESLSQPKKTKSKKKPDLSSNFEKELEEMQEKLQQLRIEKEQTEEMVKARDEMLKQKDEEIKKLQKIKEFKPTMTFPIALSVGDRELEKKEKKKGCPQMKRPSPPYILWCKDQWNEIKKVNPEAEFKDISTILGTKWKTVTAEEKKPYEEKYQAEKEAYLKVVGNEKRENEAMKLLEEEQKQKTAMELLEQKEKDPLKPKQPMSAFFVFANARRAALVSENKSVVEVAKITGEEWKNMTEKQKKPYEKIAKTNKERYAEEMEAYKQKKEEEAINLKNEDEEQMKIQKQEALQLLKKKEKAENIIKKTKENRQKKKQQKEEKNADPNKPKKPASSFILFRKEIRKNLMEERPGINNSTLNALVSVKWKELSEQDKLIWNEKAAKAMEAYKKELEEYNKIAEVKENSKA
;
A
#
# COMPACT_ATOMS: atom_id res chain seq x y z
N MET A 1 25.12 -18.88 71.32
CA MET A 1 24.00 -18.11 71.91
C MET A 1 22.96 -18.00 70.79
N ALA A 2 22.12 -19.03 70.66
CA ALA A 2 20.75 -19.11 71.24
C ALA A 2 19.82 -18.15 70.48
N ASP A 3 18.99 -18.68 69.56
CA ASP A 3 17.54 -18.95 69.73
C ASP A 3 16.73 -17.64 69.72
N THR A 4 15.60 -17.45 69.02
CA THR A 4 14.34 -18.25 68.97
C THR A 4 13.47 -17.61 67.84
N MET A 5 12.78 -18.37 66.95
CA MET A 5 11.32 -18.68 66.97
C MET A 5 10.36 -17.47 66.93
N ILE A 6 9.28 -17.35 66.13
CA ILE A 6 8.12 -18.23 65.82
C ILE A 6 7.23 -17.52 64.76
N ALA A 7 6.84 -18.22 63.67
CA ALA A 7 5.47 -18.61 63.23
C ALA A 7 4.48 -17.48 62.83
N ASP A 8 3.43 -17.63 62.03
CA ASP A 8 2.92 -18.61 61.05
C ASP A 8 1.72 -17.92 60.36
N MET A 9 1.33 -18.37 59.16
CA MET A 9 0.03 -18.04 58.55
C MET A 9 -1.16 -18.58 59.39
N PRO A 10 -2.41 -18.14 59.11
CA PRO A 10 -3.33 -19.16 58.55
C PRO A 10 -4.38 -18.66 57.53
N THR A 11 -4.55 -19.50 56.50
CA THR A 11 -5.76 -20.04 55.86
C THR A 11 -7.12 -19.30 55.90
N ASN A 12 -7.63 -19.02 54.69
CA ASN A 12 -8.88 -19.54 54.10
C ASN A 12 -10.10 -19.80 55.01
N THR A 13 -11.22 -19.11 54.79
CA THR A 13 -12.56 -19.70 54.59
C THR A 13 -13.62 -18.64 54.24
N ASN A 14 -14.38 -18.92 53.18
CA ASN A 14 -15.66 -18.31 52.83
C ASN A 14 -16.76 -18.98 53.70
N PRO A 15 -17.91 -18.34 54.03
CA PRO A 15 -19.10 -18.63 53.20
C PRO A 15 -20.24 -17.57 53.20
N THR A 16 -20.86 -17.37 52.01
CA THR A 16 -22.33 -17.22 51.75
C THR A 16 -23.10 -16.01 52.35
N ARG A 17 -24.16 -15.39 51.80
CA ARG A 17 -25.24 -15.77 50.87
C ARG A 17 -26.08 -14.53 50.46
N SER A 18 -26.59 -14.51 49.21
CA SER A 18 -27.94 -14.04 48.76
C SER A 18 -28.27 -12.53 48.73
N LYS A 19 -28.96 -11.91 47.74
CA LYS A 19 -29.82 -12.30 46.58
C LYS A 19 -30.13 -10.98 45.82
N LYS A 20 -30.27 -10.87 44.49
CA LYS A 20 -31.44 -11.14 43.58
C LYS A 20 -31.11 -10.38 42.26
N GLY A 21 -31.44 -10.74 41.02
CA GLY A 21 -32.15 -11.86 40.36
C GLY A 21 -31.77 -11.83 38.85
N GLY A 22 -31.61 -12.97 38.15
CA GLY A 22 -32.67 -13.67 37.39
C GLY A 22 -32.71 -13.15 35.93
N ARG A 23 -32.12 -13.73 34.87
CA ARG A 23 -32.01 -15.11 34.31
C ARG A 23 -33.24 -15.54 33.50
N THR A 24 -33.05 -15.80 32.20
CA THR A 24 -33.76 -16.84 31.42
C THR A 24 -32.77 -17.56 30.49
N ARG A 25 -32.86 -18.91 30.49
CA ARG A 25 -32.14 -19.89 29.65
C ARG A 25 -33.18 -20.89 29.12
N LYS A 26 -32.96 -21.46 27.94
CA LYS A 26 -33.37 -22.82 27.48
C LYS A 26 -32.22 -23.31 26.58
N ALA A 27 -31.45 -24.39 26.82
CA ALA A 27 -31.65 -25.80 27.23
C ALA A 27 -31.65 -26.76 26.01
N LEU A 28 -30.55 -27.52 25.90
CA LEU A 28 -30.29 -28.68 25.04
C LEU A 28 -30.75 -29.98 25.72
N LYS A 29 -31.18 -30.99 24.95
CA LYS A 29 -31.12 -32.44 25.26
C LYS A 29 -31.50 -33.31 24.02
N PRO A 30 -31.30 -34.66 24.01
CA PRO A 30 -30.40 -35.37 23.09
C PRO A 30 -31.04 -36.53 22.26
N THR A 31 -30.18 -37.24 21.53
CA THR A 31 -30.32 -38.42 20.65
C THR A 31 -30.82 -39.72 21.33
N ASN A 32 -31.61 -40.58 20.63
CA ASN A 32 -31.21 -41.91 20.07
C ASN A 32 -32.39 -42.79 19.54
N GLN A 33 -32.06 -43.71 18.61
CA GLN A 33 -32.68 -45.02 18.22
C GLN A 33 -33.41 -45.21 16.86
N SER A 34 -33.01 -46.32 16.20
CA SER A 34 -33.46 -47.05 14.97
C SER A 34 -34.20 -48.37 15.43
N PRO A 35 -34.62 -49.42 14.64
CA PRO A 35 -34.55 -49.75 13.17
C PRO A 35 -35.82 -50.44 12.53
N ASP A 36 -35.80 -50.69 11.20
CA ASP A 36 -36.19 -51.93 10.44
C ASP A 36 -36.56 -51.71 8.93
N GLU A 37 -36.18 -52.67 8.07
CA GLU A 37 -36.06 -52.69 6.57
C GLU A 37 -37.33 -53.18 5.77
N PRO A 38 -37.29 -53.67 4.49
CA PRO A 38 -36.61 -53.30 3.21
C PRO A 38 -37.58 -53.20 1.97
N ILE A 39 -37.07 -52.93 0.74
CA ILE A 39 -37.28 -53.66 -0.56
C ILE A 39 -36.93 -52.80 -1.82
N THR A 40 -35.92 -53.26 -2.60
CA THR A 40 -35.64 -53.26 -4.08
C THR A 40 -36.04 -52.06 -4.99
N SER A 41 -35.38 -51.64 -6.08
CA SER A 41 -34.48 -52.24 -7.10
C SER A 41 -33.97 -51.14 -8.09
N ALA A 42 -32.77 -51.34 -8.67
CA ALA A 42 -32.24 -51.00 -10.03
C ALA A 42 -32.71 -49.72 -10.78
N GLY A 43 -31.89 -48.96 -11.52
CA GLY A 43 -30.48 -49.01 -11.96
C GLY A 43 -30.21 -47.91 -13.03
N VAL A 44 -28.94 -47.47 -13.17
CA VAL A 44 -28.14 -47.18 -14.40
C VAL A 44 -28.77 -46.30 -15.54
N VAL A 45 -28.14 -45.38 -16.31
CA VAL A 45 -26.95 -44.48 -16.37
C VAL A 45 -27.01 -43.81 -17.79
N ALA A 46 -26.44 -42.60 -17.93
CA ALA A 46 -25.83 -41.94 -19.14
C ALA A 46 -26.67 -41.49 -20.37
N THR A 47 -26.84 -40.15 -20.51
CA THR A 47 -26.19 -39.17 -21.44
C THR A 47 -26.04 -39.47 -22.98
N PRO A 48 -25.62 -38.49 -23.84
CA PRO A 48 -26.33 -37.89 -24.99
C PRO A 48 -25.70 -38.29 -26.36
N PRO A 49 -25.96 -37.61 -27.51
CA PRO A 49 -24.91 -36.73 -28.09
C PRO A 49 -25.38 -35.60 -29.07
N GLU A 50 -24.36 -34.90 -29.62
CA GLU A 50 -24.26 -33.71 -30.48
C GLU A 50 -24.54 -33.87 -32.01
N ASP A 51 -24.67 -32.69 -32.65
CA ASP A 51 -24.25 -32.22 -33.99
C ASP A 51 -24.88 -32.71 -35.32
N ALA A 52 -25.40 -31.74 -36.11
CA ALA A 52 -25.05 -31.49 -37.53
C ALA A 52 -25.79 -30.27 -38.12
N ALA A 53 -25.15 -29.65 -39.12
CA ALA A 53 -25.45 -28.34 -39.69
C ALA A 53 -26.36 -28.32 -40.96
N ALA A 54 -26.72 -27.08 -41.35
CA ALA A 54 -27.02 -26.57 -42.70
C ALA A 54 -28.48 -26.49 -43.22
N GLY A 55 -28.97 -25.24 -43.36
CA GLY A 55 -29.27 -24.65 -44.68
C GLY A 55 -30.74 -24.55 -45.18
N LYS A 56 -31.12 -23.32 -45.58
CA LYS A 56 -32.20 -22.90 -46.53
C LYS A 56 -33.64 -22.92 -46.02
N GLU A 57 -34.59 -22.06 -46.40
CA GLU A 57 -34.74 -20.74 -47.03
C GLU A 57 -36.28 -20.53 -47.17
N ASN A 58 -36.77 -19.28 -47.20
CA ASN A 58 -38.06 -18.84 -47.80
C ASN A 58 -39.39 -19.25 -47.10
N HIS A 59 -40.50 -18.50 -47.14
CA HIS A 59 -40.85 -17.09 -47.37
C HIS A 59 -42.32 -16.97 -46.88
N GLU A 60 -42.69 -15.84 -46.25
CA GLU A 60 -43.90 -15.05 -46.53
C GLU A 60 -45.30 -15.71 -46.62
N SER A 61 -46.22 -15.29 -45.73
CA SER A 61 -47.44 -14.53 -46.11
C SER A 61 -48.45 -14.36 -44.97
N LEU A 62 -48.65 -13.09 -44.60
CA LEU A 62 -49.94 -12.39 -44.46
C LEU A 62 -51.16 -13.10 -43.83
N SER A 63 -51.59 -12.58 -42.66
CA SER A 63 -52.95 -12.07 -42.51
C SER A 63 -53.10 -11.13 -41.29
N GLN A 64 -53.56 -9.91 -41.56
CA GLN A 64 -54.18 -8.96 -40.64
C GLN A 64 -55.62 -8.72 -41.14
N PRO A 65 -56.51 -7.91 -40.51
CA PRO A 65 -56.56 -7.40 -39.12
C PRO A 65 -57.99 -7.48 -38.51
N LYS A 66 -58.12 -7.27 -37.19
CA LYS A 66 -59.32 -6.61 -36.63
C LYS A 66 -58.94 -5.58 -35.56
N LYS A 67 -59.37 -4.33 -35.80
CA LYS A 67 -59.18 -3.14 -34.94
C LYS A 67 -60.22 -3.10 -33.82
N THR A 68 -59.80 -2.80 -32.59
CA THR A 68 -60.59 -1.97 -31.65
C THR A 68 -59.64 -1.01 -30.90
N LYS A 69 -60.07 0.25 -30.76
CA LYS A 69 -59.31 1.39 -30.19
C LYS A 69 -59.41 1.40 -28.66
N SER A 70 -58.33 1.70 -27.95
CA SER A 70 -58.40 2.36 -26.63
C SER A 70 -57.16 3.20 -26.27
N LYS A 71 -57.45 4.47 -25.95
CA LYS A 71 -56.77 5.47 -25.08
C LYS A 71 -55.25 5.41 -24.83
N LYS A 72 -54.55 6.48 -25.24
CA LYS A 72 -53.18 6.86 -24.82
C LYS A 72 -53.09 7.07 -23.29
N LYS A 73 -52.21 6.30 -22.64
CA LYS A 73 -51.60 6.57 -21.32
C LYS A 73 -50.20 7.19 -21.54
N PRO A 74 -49.64 7.96 -20.58
CA PRO A 74 -48.32 8.56 -20.75
C PRO A 74 -47.24 7.48 -20.72
N ASP A 75 -46.20 7.73 -21.50
CA ASP A 75 -45.06 6.86 -21.80
C ASP A 75 -44.20 6.58 -20.56
N LEU A 76 -44.43 5.43 -19.93
CA LEU A 76 -43.60 4.85 -18.86
C LEU A 76 -42.70 3.71 -19.39
N SER A 77 -42.84 3.33 -20.67
CA SER A 77 -42.05 2.27 -21.31
C SER A 77 -40.66 2.77 -21.65
N SER A 78 -40.55 4.00 -22.19
CA SER A 78 -39.28 4.59 -22.62
C SER A 78 -38.25 4.75 -21.49
N ASN A 79 -38.69 4.96 -20.24
CA ASN A 79 -37.79 5.16 -19.10
C ASN A 79 -37.21 3.85 -18.56
N PHE A 80 -37.99 2.77 -18.58
CA PHE A 80 -37.53 1.44 -18.16
C PHE A 80 -36.57 0.83 -19.19
N GLU A 81 -36.85 1.06 -20.47
CA GLU A 81 -36.01 0.60 -21.58
C GLU A 81 -34.63 1.28 -21.55
N LYS A 82 -34.60 2.59 -21.27
CA LYS A 82 -33.34 3.31 -20.98
C LYS A 82 -32.60 2.81 -19.75
N GLU A 83 -33.29 2.51 -18.66
CA GLU A 83 -32.66 1.98 -17.44
C GLU A 83 -32.08 0.56 -17.64
N LEU A 84 -32.73 -0.26 -18.50
CA LEU A 84 -32.23 -1.57 -18.90
C LEU A 84 -31.00 -1.47 -19.81
N GLU A 85 -31.00 -0.51 -20.72
CA GLU A 85 -29.89 -0.22 -21.63
C GLU A 85 -28.67 0.30 -20.86
N GLU A 86 -28.87 1.24 -19.91
CA GLU A 86 -27.84 1.71 -18.99
C GLU A 86 -27.25 0.57 -18.11
N MET A 87 -28.09 -0.39 -17.70
CA MET A 87 -27.64 -1.56 -16.94
C MET A 87 -26.81 -2.53 -17.80
N GLN A 88 -27.21 -2.72 -19.07
CA GLN A 88 -26.45 -3.53 -20.02
C GLN A 88 -25.10 -2.88 -20.37
N GLU A 89 -25.06 -1.57 -20.58
CA GLU A 89 -23.83 -0.81 -20.81
C GLU A 89 -22.89 -0.90 -19.61
N LYS A 90 -23.42 -0.78 -18.39
CA LYS A 90 -22.62 -0.92 -17.16
C LYS A 90 -22.05 -2.33 -17.00
N LEU A 91 -22.80 -3.37 -17.37
CA LEU A 91 -22.30 -4.74 -17.37
C LEU A 91 -21.23 -4.98 -18.44
N GLN A 92 -21.37 -4.36 -19.61
CA GLN A 92 -20.32 -4.38 -20.64
C GLN A 92 -19.07 -3.65 -20.17
N GLN A 93 -19.22 -2.50 -19.51
CA GLN A 93 -18.10 -1.75 -18.97
C GLN A 93 -17.35 -2.50 -17.87
N LEU A 94 -18.05 -3.22 -17.00
CA LEU A 94 -17.44 -4.10 -16.01
C LEU A 94 -16.71 -5.30 -16.64
N ARG A 95 -17.19 -5.81 -17.79
CA ARG A 95 -16.49 -6.86 -18.53
C ARG A 95 -15.21 -6.34 -19.15
N ILE A 96 -15.25 -5.16 -19.77
CA ILE A 96 -14.08 -4.50 -20.36
C ILE A 96 -13.05 -4.16 -19.28
N GLU A 97 -13.49 -3.62 -18.13
CA GLU A 97 -12.60 -3.32 -17.01
C GLU A 97 -11.95 -4.59 -16.46
N LYS A 98 -12.71 -5.68 -16.33
CA LYS A 98 -12.16 -6.99 -15.95
C LYS A 98 -11.12 -7.49 -16.96
N GLU A 99 -11.40 -7.40 -18.25
CA GLU A 99 -10.49 -7.82 -19.33
C GLU A 99 -9.21 -6.98 -19.32
N GLN A 100 -9.32 -5.66 -19.12
CA GLN A 100 -8.17 -4.76 -18.96
C GLN A 100 -7.33 -5.12 -17.74
N THR A 101 -7.95 -5.48 -16.61
CA THR A 101 -7.19 -5.91 -15.42
C THR A 101 -6.52 -7.27 -15.64
N GLU A 102 -7.16 -8.19 -16.36
CA GLU A 102 -6.61 -9.50 -16.69
C GLU A 102 -5.43 -9.37 -17.67
N GLU A 103 -5.53 -8.46 -18.65
CA GLU A 103 -4.46 -8.13 -19.58
C GLU A 103 -3.28 -7.45 -18.88
N MET A 104 -3.53 -6.55 -17.91
CA MET A 104 -2.46 -5.97 -17.09
C MET A 104 -1.74 -7.01 -16.23
N VAL A 105 -2.46 -8.00 -15.69
CA VAL A 105 -1.86 -9.10 -14.94
C VAL A 105 -1.01 -9.98 -15.87
N LYS A 106 -1.54 -10.32 -17.05
CA LYS A 106 -0.81 -11.09 -18.06
C LYS A 106 0.46 -10.39 -18.55
N ALA A 107 0.40 -9.07 -18.76
CA ALA A 107 1.57 -8.27 -19.12
C ALA A 107 2.62 -8.23 -18.00
N ARG A 108 2.19 -8.17 -16.72
CA ARG A 108 3.09 -8.24 -15.56
C ARG A 108 3.78 -9.60 -15.46
N ASP A 109 3.05 -10.69 -15.69
CA ASP A 109 3.59 -12.05 -15.67
C ASP A 109 4.57 -12.30 -16.83
N GLU A 110 4.31 -11.70 -17.99
CA GLU A 110 5.21 -11.76 -19.14
C GLU A 110 6.50 -10.96 -18.89
N MET A 111 6.42 -9.78 -18.25
CA MET A 111 7.61 -9.04 -17.80
C MET A 111 8.42 -9.82 -16.76
N LEU A 112 7.77 -10.53 -15.85
CA LEU A 112 8.46 -11.39 -14.87
C LEU A 112 9.20 -12.53 -15.56
N LYS A 113 8.58 -13.20 -16.54
CA LYS A 113 9.25 -14.22 -17.36
C LYS A 113 10.46 -13.68 -18.11
N GLN A 114 10.36 -12.47 -18.68
CA GLN A 114 11.50 -11.84 -19.37
C GLN A 114 12.65 -11.55 -18.41
N LYS A 115 12.36 -11.08 -17.20
CA LYS A 115 13.38 -10.86 -16.15
C LYS A 115 14.01 -12.16 -15.67
N ASP A 116 13.25 -13.24 -15.52
CA ASP A 116 13.78 -14.55 -15.14
C ASP A 116 14.71 -15.13 -16.22
N GLU A 117 14.36 -14.96 -17.50
CA GLU A 117 15.22 -15.34 -18.63
C GLU A 117 16.49 -14.49 -18.72
N GLU A 118 16.41 -13.19 -18.39
CA GLU A 118 17.58 -12.31 -18.31
C GLU A 118 18.50 -12.68 -17.14
N ILE A 119 17.94 -13.04 -15.98
CA ILE A 119 18.68 -13.56 -14.82
C ILE A 119 19.38 -14.88 -15.17
N LYS A 120 18.72 -15.81 -15.88
CA LYS A 120 19.36 -17.04 -16.37
C LYS A 120 20.51 -16.75 -17.34
N LYS A 121 20.35 -15.79 -18.26
CA LYS A 121 21.44 -15.37 -19.16
C LYS A 121 22.63 -14.79 -18.38
N LEU A 122 22.38 -13.96 -17.38
CA LEU A 122 23.42 -13.40 -16.51
C LEU A 122 24.12 -14.46 -15.65
N GLN A 123 23.39 -15.47 -15.15
CA GLN A 123 23.99 -16.62 -14.46
C GLN A 123 24.88 -17.44 -15.41
N LYS A 124 24.44 -17.65 -16.65
CA LYS A 124 25.21 -18.39 -17.66
C LYS A 124 26.49 -17.66 -18.10
N ILE A 125 26.50 -16.33 -18.07
CA ILE A 125 27.70 -15.50 -18.29
C ILE A 125 28.66 -15.58 -17.08
N LYS A 126 28.13 -15.78 -15.87
CA LYS A 126 28.92 -15.89 -14.63
C LYS A 126 29.56 -17.27 -14.41
N GLU A 127 29.09 -18.30 -15.11
CA GLU A 127 29.63 -19.67 -15.06
C GLU A 127 30.83 -19.90 -15.98
N PHE A 128 31.18 -18.95 -16.86
CA PHE A 128 32.39 -19.06 -17.68
C PHE A 128 33.59 -18.40 -16.97
N LYS A 129 34.33 -19.19 -16.17
CA LYS A 129 35.61 -18.78 -15.57
C LYS A 129 36.79 -19.24 -16.44
N PRO A 130 37.74 -18.37 -16.79
CA PRO A 130 39.14 -18.76 -16.83
C PRO A 130 39.81 -18.37 -15.50
N THR A 131 40.45 -19.37 -14.92
CA THR A 131 41.31 -19.36 -13.75
C THR A 131 42.32 -18.20 -13.77
N MET A 132 42.30 -17.34 -12.74
CA MET A 132 43.51 -16.67 -12.23
C MET A 132 43.41 -16.55 -10.71
N THR A 133 44.25 -17.33 -10.05
CA THR A 133 44.60 -17.23 -8.63
C THR A 133 45.33 -15.92 -8.35
N PHE A 134 44.94 -15.21 -7.28
CA PHE A 134 45.79 -14.21 -6.63
C PHE A 134 45.71 -14.35 -5.10
N PRO A 135 46.82 -14.10 -4.38
CA PRO A 135 47.02 -14.58 -3.02
C PRO A 135 46.40 -13.66 -1.96
N ILE A 136 46.03 -14.28 -0.85
CA ILE A 136 45.70 -13.64 0.42
C ILE A 136 46.99 -13.12 1.06
N ALA A 137 47.08 -11.81 1.28
CA ALA A 137 47.61 -11.17 2.49
C ALA A 137 47.71 -9.66 2.23
N LEU A 138 46.96 -8.85 2.98
CA LEU A 138 47.42 -7.58 3.56
C LEU A 138 46.36 -7.07 4.56
N SER A 139 46.77 -7.12 5.83
CA SER A 139 46.46 -6.26 6.98
C SER A 139 45.13 -5.50 7.08
N VAL A 140 44.44 -5.78 8.18
CA VAL A 140 43.29 -5.05 8.78
C VAL A 140 43.61 -3.58 9.17
N GLY A 141 44.84 -3.09 8.93
CA GLY A 141 45.28 -1.73 9.29
C GLY A 141 44.89 -0.62 8.31
N ASP A 142 44.59 -0.93 7.04
CA ASP A 142 44.35 0.11 6.02
C ASP A 142 42.93 0.70 6.03
N ARG A 143 41.98 0.06 6.72
CA ARG A 143 40.59 0.56 6.83
C ARG A 143 40.44 1.77 7.74
N GLU A 144 41.43 2.06 8.59
CA GLU A 144 41.36 3.20 9.53
C GLU A 144 41.90 4.50 8.93
N LEU A 145 42.77 4.43 7.92
CA LEU A 145 43.27 5.61 7.19
C LEU A 145 42.26 6.11 6.16
N GLU A 146 41.50 5.22 5.50
CA GLU A 146 40.41 5.64 4.59
C GLU A 146 39.23 6.33 5.30
N LYS A 147 39.01 6.06 6.60
CA LYS A 147 37.97 6.74 7.39
C LYS A 147 38.34 8.16 7.80
N LYS A 148 39.63 8.50 7.87
CA LYS A 148 40.10 9.86 8.20
C LYS A 148 40.14 10.79 7.00
N GLU A 149 40.34 10.28 5.78
CA GLU A 149 40.33 11.12 4.57
C GLU A 149 38.92 11.51 4.10
N LYS A 150 37.89 10.69 4.37
CA LYS A 150 36.48 11.01 4.03
C LYS A 150 35.90 12.21 4.82
N LYS A 151 36.63 12.78 5.78
CA LYS A 151 36.22 13.98 6.53
C LYS A 151 36.75 15.30 5.96
N LYS A 152 37.60 15.25 4.91
CA LYS A 152 37.97 16.43 4.10
C LYS A 152 37.29 16.31 2.74
N GLY A 153 36.13 16.96 2.65
CA GLY A 153 35.42 17.34 1.42
C GLY A 153 35.61 16.41 0.23
N CYS A 154 34.62 15.55 -0.02
CA CYS A 154 34.26 15.18 -1.39
C CYS A 154 34.50 16.40 -2.30
N PRO A 155 35.25 16.28 -3.41
CA PRO A 155 35.32 17.35 -4.38
C PRO A 155 33.94 17.40 -5.04
N GLN A 156 32.96 17.99 -4.34
CA GLN A 156 31.76 18.46 -4.99
C GLN A 156 32.26 19.32 -6.12
N MET A 157 32.00 18.88 -7.34
CA MET A 157 32.30 19.67 -8.51
C MET A 157 31.78 21.08 -8.25
N LYS A 158 32.69 22.05 -8.30
CA LYS A 158 32.32 23.43 -8.01
C LYS A 158 31.39 23.90 -9.13
N ARG A 159 30.36 24.65 -8.77
CA ARG A 159 29.43 25.20 -9.76
C ARG A 159 30.21 26.05 -10.77
N PRO A 160 29.77 26.08 -12.04
CA PRO A 160 30.38 26.90 -13.08
C PRO A 160 30.42 28.36 -12.63
N SER A 161 31.52 29.04 -12.95
CA SER A 161 31.67 30.46 -12.59
C SER A 161 30.79 31.33 -13.51
N PRO A 162 30.04 32.30 -12.98
CA PRO A 162 29.20 33.18 -13.80
C PRO A 162 29.99 33.93 -14.89
N PRO A 163 29.34 34.36 -16.00
CA PRO A 163 29.99 34.97 -17.16
C PRO A 163 30.90 36.15 -16.82
N TYR A 164 30.47 37.02 -15.89
CA TYR A 164 31.26 38.15 -15.39
C TYR A 164 32.56 37.71 -14.71
N ILE A 165 32.54 36.61 -13.96
CA ILE A 165 33.72 36.10 -13.25
C ILE A 165 34.73 35.49 -14.23
N LEU A 166 34.23 34.77 -15.25
CA LEU A 166 35.05 34.26 -16.35
C LEU A 166 35.71 35.41 -17.11
N TRP A 167 34.94 36.44 -17.46
CA TRP A 167 35.46 37.63 -18.12
C TRP A 167 36.44 38.42 -17.23
N CYS A 168 36.13 38.59 -15.94
CA CYS A 168 37.03 39.23 -14.99
C CYS A 168 38.35 38.50 -14.90
N LYS A 169 38.36 37.16 -14.88
CA LYS A 169 39.59 36.37 -14.84
C LYS A 169 40.47 36.60 -16.08
N ASP A 170 39.86 36.64 -17.26
CA ASP A 170 40.57 36.85 -18.53
C ASP A 170 41.10 38.28 -18.65
N GLN A 171 40.27 39.28 -18.32
CA GLN A 171 40.67 40.69 -18.37
C GLN A 171 41.57 41.11 -17.21
N TRP A 172 41.50 40.44 -16.06
CA TRP A 172 42.42 40.65 -14.94
C TRP A 172 43.84 40.28 -15.33
N ASN A 173 44.03 39.16 -16.04
CA ASN A 173 45.33 38.78 -16.58
C ASN A 173 45.88 39.84 -17.55
N GLU A 174 45.01 40.44 -18.36
CA GLU A 174 45.41 41.45 -19.33
C GLU A 174 45.75 42.80 -18.68
N ILE A 175 44.93 43.27 -17.73
CA ILE A 175 45.20 44.50 -16.99
C ILE A 175 46.44 44.36 -16.10
N LYS A 176 46.69 43.18 -15.52
CA LYS A 176 47.88 42.91 -14.72
C LYS A 176 49.16 42.88 -15.55
N LYS A 177 49.09 42.48 -16.83
CA LYS A 177 50.24 42.59 -17.75
C LYS A 177 50.55 44.04 -18.12
N VAL A 178 49.51 44.86 -18.31
CA VAL A 178 49.65 46.27 -18.69
C VAL A 178 50.03 47.14 -17.48
N ASN A 179 49.55 46.79 -16.29
CA ASN A 179 49.84 47.47 -15.03
C ASN A 179 50.34 46.46 -13.96
N PRO A 180 51.61 46.02 -14.03
CA PRO A 180 52.16 45.04 -13.10
C PRO A 180 52.22 45.50 -11.63
N GLU A 181 52.24 46.81 -11.39
CA GLU A 181 52.25 47.42 -10.04
C GLU A 181 50.87 47.80 -9.50
N ALA A 182 49.80 47.68 -10.29
CA ALA A 182 48.46 48.05 -9.82
C ALA A 182 47.91 47.02 -8.82
N GLU A 183 47.41 47.49 -7.68
CA GLU A 183 46.84 46.61 -6.65
C GLU A 183 45.50 45.99 -7.11
N PHE A 184 45.19 44.82 -6.57
CA PHE A 184 44.00 44.02 -6.91
C PHE A 184 42.69 44.83 -6.86
N LYS A 185 42.59 45.79 -5.93
CA LYS A 185 41.42 46.64 -5.72
C LYS A 185 41.19 47.63 -6.87
N ASP A 186 42.26 48.20 -7.41
CA ASP A 186 42.19 49.14 -8.54
C ASP A 186 41.86 48.41 -9.83
N ILE A 187 42.48 47.25 -10.04
CA ILE A 187 42.19 46.37 -11.18
C ILE A 187 40.71 45.92 -11.13
N SER A 188 40.20 45.53 -9.95
CA SER A 188 38.80 45.14 -9.77
C SER A 188 37.83 46.29 -10.08
N THR A 189 38.17 47.53 -9.69
CA THR A 189 37.34 48.71 -9.97
C THR A 189 37.31 49.03 -11.46
N ILE A 190 38.46 48.93 -12.15
CA ILE A 190 38.58 49.10 -13.61
C ILE A 190 37.83 47.99 -14.37
N LEU A 191 37.87 46.75 -13.88
CA LEU A 191 37.12 45.64 -14.48
C LEU A 191 35.60 45.82 -14.30
N GLY A 192 35.16 46.28 -13.13
CA GLY A 192 33.75 46.56 -12.88
C GLY A 192 33.18 47.66 -13.79
N THR A 193 33.95 48.72 -14.05
CA THR A 193 33.54 49.78 -14.98
C THR A 193 33.60 49.29 -16.43
N LYS A 194 34.66 48.57 -16.82
CA LYS A 194 34.78 47.97 -18.16
C LYS A 194 33.64 46.99 -18.46
N TRP A 195 33.25 46.11 -17.55
CA TRP A 195 32.13 45.18 -17.79
C TRP A 195 30.80 45.88 -18.05
N LYS A 196 30.58 47.06 -17.44
CA LYS A 196 29.38 47.87 -17.68
C LYS A 196 29.40 48.52 -19.07
N THR A 197 30.58 48.87 -19.59
CA THR A 197 30.76 49.48 -20.92
C THR A 197 30.94 48.46 -22.04
N VAL A 198 31.32 47.22 -21.73
CA VAL A 198 31.44 46.09 -22.67
C VAL A 198 30.09 45.82 -23.34
N THR A 199 30.10 45.77 -24.67
CA THR A 199 28.92 45.56 -25.51
C THR A 199 28.37 44.14 -25.35
N ALA A 200 27.10 43.94 -25.73
CA ALA A 200 26.47 42.63 -25.64
C ALA A 200 27.20 41.54 -26.45
N GLU A 201 27.91 41.94 -27.52
CA GLU A 201 28.66 41.05 -28.40
C GLU A 201 29.90 40.45 -27.73
N GLU A 202 30.60 41.24 -26.91
CA GLU A 202 31.76 40.78 -26.14
C GLU A 202 31.37 39.95 -24.91
N LYS A 203 30.15 40.13 -24.39
CA LYS A 203 29.57 39.31 -23.30
C LYS A 203 29.11 37.94 -23.78
N LYS A 204 28.64 37.87 -25.04
CA LYS A 204 28.10 36.66 -25.67
C LYS A 204 29.01 35.41 -25.56
N PRO A 205 30.31 35.45 -25.88
CA PRO A 205 31.17 34.27 -25.76
C PRO A 205 31.36 33.81 -24.30
N TYR A 206 31.27 34.71 -23.31
CA TYR A 206 31.37 34.34 -21.89
C TYR A 206 30.06 33.76 -21.35
N GLU A 207 28.92 34.23 -21.86
CA GLU A 207 27.61 33.62 -21.58
C GLU A 207 27.53 32.22 -22.17
N GLU A 208 27.94 32.02 -23.41
CA GLU A 208 27.98 30.69 -24.06
C GLU A 208 28.93 29.73 -23.33
N LYS A 209 30.12 30.19 -22.92
CA LYS A 209 31.05 29.40 -22.08
C LYS A 209 30.42 29.00 -20.74
N TYR A 210 29.72 29.93 -20.08
CA TYR A 210 29.03 29.65 -18.82
C TYR A 210 27.90 28.61 -19.00
N GLN A 211 27.09 28.72 -20.05
CA GLN A 211 26.03 27.75 -20.33
C GLN A 211 26.62 26.36 -20.63
N ALA A 212 27.68 26.29 -21.45
CA ALA A 212 28.34 25.02 -21.76
C ALA A 212 28.95 24.36 -20.50
N GLU A 213 29.62 25.12 -19.63
CA GLU A 213 30.18 24.59 -18.38
C GLU A 213 29.08 24.19 -17.38
N LYS A 214 27.94 24.92 -17.37
CA LYS A 214 26.75 24.57 -16.58
C LYS A 214 26.07 23.31 -17.04
N GLU A 215 25.93 23.10 -18.34
CA GLU A 215 25.38 21.87 -18.90
C GLU A 215 26.31 20.68 -18.62
N ALA A 216 27.62 20.85 -18.76
CA ALA A 216 28.61 19.84 -18.39
C ALA A 216 28.53 19.48 -16.90
N TYR A 217 28.46 20.49 -16.02
CA TYR A 217 28.30 20.30 -14.58
C TYR A 217 27.01 19.52 -14.25
N LEU A 218 25.88 19.89 -14.84
CA LEU A 218 24.61 19.19 -14.64
C LEU A 218 24.68 17.74 -15.13
N LYS A 219 25.36 17.48 -16.25
CA LYS A 219 25.56 16.12 -16.78
C LYS A 219 26.39 15.26 -15.83
N VAL A 220 27.48 15.80 -15.27
CA VAL A 220 28.31 15.04 -14.34
C VAL A 220 27.59 14.80 -13.01
N VAL A 221 26.92 15.81 -12.44
CA VAL A 221 26.10 15.64 -11.24
C VAL A 221 24.97 14.63 -11.47
N GLY A 222 24.38 14.61 -12.67
CA GLY A 222 23.38 13.62 -13.07
C GLY A 222 23.94 12.19 -13.10
N ASN A 223 25.13 12.01 -13.68
CA ASN A 223 25.81 10.71 -13.72
C ASN A 223 26.28 10.26 -12.33
N GLU A 224 26.87 11.14 -11.53
CA GLU A 224 27.33 10.87 -10.17
C GLU A 224 26.18 10.41 -9.26
N LYS A 225 24.98 11.00 -9.41
CA LYS A 225 23.78 10.54 -8.69
C LYS A 225 23.40 9.11 -9.09
N ARG A 226 23.42 8.81 -10.39
CA ARG A 226 23.09 7.47 -10.91
C ARG A 226 24.11 6.42 -10.46
N GLU A 227 25.39 6.78 -10.46
CA GLU A 227 26.48 5.92 -9.98
C GLU A 227 26.38 5.69 -8.47
N ASN A 228 26.10 6.72 -7.67
CA ASN A 228 25.87 6.56 -6.24
C ASN A 228 24.65 5.70 -5.90
N GLU A 229 23.57 5.85 -6.66
CA GLU A 229 22.38 5.01 -6.52
C GLU A 229 22.69 3.55 -6.90
N ALA A 230 23.42 3.33 -7.99
CA ALA A 230 23.87 2.00 -8.40
C ALA A 230 24.80 1.35 -7.35
N MET A 231 25.74 2.11 -6.79
CA MET A 231 26.62 1.63 -5.71
C MET A 231 25.85 1.30 -4.44
N LYS A 232 24.85 2.11 -4.09
CA LYS A 232 23.98 1.84 -2.95
C LYS A 232 23.17 0.56 -3.14
N LEU A 233 22.60 0.35 -4.33
CA LEU A 233 21.89 -0.89 -4.68
C LEU A 233 22.81 -2.12 -4.61
N LEU A 234 24.05 -2.00 -5.09
CA LEU A 234 25.03 -3.09 -5.01
C LEU A 234 25.43 -3.40 -3.56
N GLU A 235 25.59 -2.38 -2.71
CA GLU A 235 25.85 -2.58 -1.28
C GLU A 235 24.65 -3.22 -0.57
N GLU A 236 23.42 -2.82 -0.91
CA GLU A 236 22.19 -3.44 -0.41
C GLU A 236 22.06 -4.89 -0.86
N GLU A 237 22.35 -5.21 -2.12
CA GLU A 237 22.36 -6.58 -2.65
C GLU A 237 23.41 -7.44 -1.96
N GLN A 238 24.62 -6.91 -1.71
CA GLN A 238 25.66 -7.61 -0.96
C GLN A 238 25.23 -7.90 0.48
N LYS A 239 24.60 -6.92 1.15
CA LYS A 239 24.04 -7.11 2.50
C LYS A 239 22.94 -8.15 2.51
N GLN A 240 22.04 -8.13 1.52
CA GLN A 240 20.96 -9.12 1.38
C GLN A 240 21.53 -10.52 1.13
N LYS A 241 22.51 -10.69 0.24
CA LYS A 241 23.18 -11.98 0.01
C LYS A 241 23.87 -12.51 1.26
N THR A 242 24.59 -11.64 1.96
CA THR A 242 25.27 -12.02 3.21
C THR A 242 24.25 -12.42 4.29
N ALA A 243 23.14 -11.70 4.39
CA ALA A 243 22.05 -12.04 5.32
C ALA A 243 21.38 -13.37 4.94
N MET A 244 21.15 -13.61 3.64
CA MET A 244 20.58 -14.85 3.11
C MET A 244 21.52 -16.04 3.38
N GLU A 245 22.82 -15.89 3.18
CA GLU A 245 23.82 -16.93 3.47
C GLU A 245 23.89 -17.24 4.98
N LEU A 246 23.80 -16.21 5.83
CA LEU A 246 23.73 -16.37 7.29
C LEU A 246 22.44 -17.07 7.73
N LEU A 247 21.31 -16.81 7.06
CA LEU A 247 20.06 -17.51 7.28
C LEU A 247 20.17 -18.96 6.81
N GLU A 248 20.71 -19.24 5.63
CA GLU A 248 20.92 -20.59 5.11
C GLU A 248 21.86 -21.42 6.02
N GLN A 249 22.87 -20.79 6.62
CA GLN A 249 23.71 -21.45 7.63
C GLN A 249 22.97 -21.76 8.93
N LYS A 250 22.02 -20.93 9.35
CA LYS A 250 21.15 -21.15 10.53
C LYS A 250 20.00 -22.12 10.24
N GLU A 251 19.54 -22.16 9.01
CA GLU A 251 18.54 -23.08 8.45
C GLU A 251 19.13 -24.42 8.07
N LYS A 252 20.41 -24.70 8.38
CA LYS A 252 20.88 -26.08 8.47
C LYS A 252 20.08 -26.75 9.57
N ASP A 253 18.93 -27.31 9.16
CA ASP A 253 17.92 -27.94 9.97
C ASP A 253 18.60 -28.73 11.10
N PRO A 254 18.50 -28.28 12.37
CA PRO A 254 19.17 -28.95 13.48
C PRO A 254 18.77 -30.42 13.63
N LEU A 255 17.61 -30.77 13.07
CA LEU A 255 17.02 -32.10 13.04
C LEU A 255 17.46 -32.95 11.85
N LYS A 256 18.16 -32.39 10.84
CA LYS A 256 18.66 -33.15 9.71
C LYS A 256 19.72 -34.14 10.20
N PRO A 257 19.55 -35.45 9.96
CA PRO A 257 20.54 -36.45 10.31
C PRO A 257 21.92 -36.08 9.73
N LYS A 258 22.98 -36.29 10.52
CA LYS A 258 24.35 -36.01 10.09
C LYS A 258 24.90 -37.19 9.29
N GLN A 259 25.71 -36.90 8.27
CA GLN A 259 26.31 -37.94 7.44
C GLN A 259 27.06 -38.99 8.27
N PRO A 260 26.95 -40.28 7.89
CA PRO A 260 27.55 -41.37 8.63
C PRO A 260 29.07 -41.34 8.45
N MET A 261 29.80 -41.65 9.52
CA MET A 261 31.26 -41.69 9.45
C MET A 261 31.75 -42.89 8.63
N SER A 262 32.71 -42.65 7.74
CA SER A 262 33.39 -43.71 6.96
C SER A 262 34.24 -44.61 7.87
N ALA A 263 34.57 -45.81 7.39
CA ALA A 263 35.34 -46.83 8.13
C ALA A 263 36.65 -46.29 8.71
N PHE A 264 37.38 -45.46 7.93
CA PHE A 264 38.58 -44.78 8.41
C PHE A 264 38.30 -43.84 9.58
N PHE A 265 37.23 -43.06 9.55
CA PHE A 265 36.90 -42.11 10.62
C PHE A 265 36.40 -42.82 11.88
N VAL A 266 35.71 -43.95 11.74
CA VAL A 266 35.35 -44.81 12.89
C VAL A 266 36.61 -45.33 13.57
N PHE A 267 37.56 -45.86 12.80
CA PHE A 267 38.88 -46.26 13.30
C PHE A 267 39.64 -45.08 13.92
N ALA A 268 39.69 -43.95 13.22
CA ALA A 268 40.43 -42.79 13.65
C ALA A 268 39.88 -42.18 14.93
N ASN A 269 38.57 -42.26 15.18
CA ASN A 269 37.98 -41.82 16.44
C ASN A 269 38.34 -42.75 17.59
N ALA A 270 38.29 -44.07 17.36
CA ALA A 270 38.71 -45.06 18.36
C ALA A 270 40.20 -44.89 18.70
N ARG A 271 41.04 -44.65 17.69
CA ARG A 271 42.48 -44.45 17.88
C ARG A 271 42.82 -43.09 18.48
N ARG A 272 42.11 -42.03 18.08
CA ARG A 272 42.24 -40.69 18.68
C ARG A 272 41.95 -40.73 20.18
N ALA A 273 40.93 -41.46 20.63
CA ALA A 273 40.64 -41.58 22.06
C ALA A 273 41.85 -42.16 22.84
N ALA A 274 42.49 -43.22 22.31
CA ALA A 274 43.68 -43.82 22.90
C ALA A 274 44.93 -42.92 22.85
N LEU A 275 45.16 -42.21 21.74
CA LEU A 275 46.34 -41.37 21.58
C LEU A 275 46.22 -40.01 22.30
N VAL A 276 44.99 -39.52 22.52
CA VAL A 276 44.74 -38.33 23.35
C VAL A 276 44.98 -38.66 24.83
N SER A 277 44.64 -39.87 25.31
CA SER A 277 45.03 -40.29 26.67
C SER A 277 46.54 -40.42 26.86
N GLU A 278 47.30 -40.55 25.77
CA GLU A 278 48.77 -40.52 25.76
C GLU A 278 49.34 -39.09 25.62
N ASN A 279 48.53 -38.03 25.74
CA ASN A 279 48.89 -36.62 25.61
C ASN A 279 49.54 -36.21 24.26
N LYS A 280 49.21 -36.90 23.16
CA LYS A 280 49.73 -36.56 21.82
C LYS A 280 48.93 -35.42 21.18
N SER A 281 49.59 -34.56 20.40
CA SER A 281 48.95 -33.44 19.70
C SER A 281 47.98 -33.94 18.61
N VAL A 282 46.88 -33.22 18.37
CA VAL A 282 45.85 -33.57 17.37
C VAL A 282 46.47 -33.80 15.98
N VAL A 283 47.52 -33.05 15.63
CA VAL A 283 48.23 -33.20 14.36
C VAL A 283 49.04 -34.50 14.29
N GLU A 284 49.69 -34.89 15.40
CA GLU A 284 50.45 -36.13 15.50
C GLU A 284 49.52 -37.35 15.50
N VAL A 285 48.40 -37.25 16.22
CA VAL A 285 47.35 -38.27 16.23
C VAL A 285 46.84 -38.55 14.82
N ALA A 286 46.60 -37.50 14.02
CA ALA A 286 46.14 -37.66 12.64
C ALA A 286 47.20 -38.37 11.76
N LYS A 287 48.49 -38.03 11.90
CA LYS A 287 49.58 -38.69 11.16
C LYS A 287 49.69 -40.17 11.51
N ILE A 288 49.80 -40.48 12.81
CA ILE A 288 49.91 -41.85 13.33
C ILE A 288 48.73 -42.70 12.87
N THR A 289 47.50 -42.18 13.03
CA THR A 289 46.28 -42.89 12.65
C THR A 289 46.18 -43.12 11.13
N GLY A 290 46.62 -42.16 10.32
CA GLY A 290 46.63 -42.31 8.85
C GLY A 290 47.61 -43.39 8.39
N GLU A 291 48.80 -43.42 8.97
CA GLU A 291 49.83 -44.44 8.68
C GLU A 291 49.40 -45.83 9.16
N GLU A 292 48.85 -45.94 10.36
CA GLU A 292 48.31 -47.20 10.90
C GLU A 292 47.19 -47.75 10.01
N TRP A 293 46.24 -46.92 9.57
CA TRP A 293 45.18 -47.36 8.68
C TRP A 293 45.70 -47.83 7.32
N LYS A 294 46.73 -47.16 6.77
CA LYS A 294 47.35 -47.57 5.51
C LYS A 294 48.02 -48.94 5.63
N ASN A 295 48.66 -49.21 6.77
CA ASN A 295 49.37 -50.45 7.05
C ASN A 295 48.46 -51.57 7.60
N MET A 296 47.22 -51.29 7.98
CA MET A 296 46.25 -52.29 8.42
C MET A 296 45.83 -53.23 7.28
N THR A 297 45.76 -54.52 7.60
CA THR A 297 45.24 -55.56 6.70
C THR A 297 43.71 -55.49 6.58
N GLU A 298 43.16 -56.00 5.48
CA GLU A 298 41.70 -56.06 5.27
C GLU A 298 40.97 -56.74 6.43
N LYS A 299 41.55 -57.80 7.03
CA LYS A 299 40.98 -58.48 8.20
C LYS A 299 40.81 -57.55 9.40
N GLN A 300 41.75 -56.63 9.61
CA GLN A 300 41.68 -55.63 10.68
C GLN A 300 40.74 -54.47 10.34
N LYS A 301 40.55 -54.17 9.04
CA LYS A 301 39.62 -53.14 8.54
C LYS A 301 38.15 -53.61 8.54
N LYS A 302 37.89 -54.90 8.31
CA LYS A 302 36.56 -55.53 8.31
C LYS A 302 35.62 -55.12 9.46
N PRO A 303 36.03 -55.11 10.74
CA PRO A 303 35.14 -54.66 11.82
C PRO A 303 34.73 -53.19 11.66
N TYR A 304 35.65 -52.31 11.25
CA TYR A 304 35.35 -50.89 11.02
C TYR A 304 34.50 -50.66 9.78
N GLU A 305 34.70 -51.45 8.73
CA GLU A 305 33.84 -51.45 7.53
C GLU A 305 32.41 -51.90 7.85
N LYS A 306 32.25 -52.92 8.70
CA LYS A 306 30.94 -53.37 9.18
C LYS A 306 30.23 -52.25 9.97
N ILE A 307 30.93 -51.58 10.89
CA ILE A 307 30.37 -50.46 11.65
C ILE A 307 30.01 -49.29 10.72
N ALA A 308 30.85 -48.96 9.74
CA ALA A 308 30.56 -47.91 8.76
C ALA A 308 29.34 -48.24 7.90
N LYS A 309 29.18 -49.52 7.51
CA LYS A 309 28.01 -50.00 6.77
C LYS A 309 26.72 -49.87 7.60
N THR A 310 26.74 -50.34 8.86
CA THR A 310 25.59 -50.19 9.77
C THR A 310 25.25 -48.72 10.04
N ASN A 311 26.26 -47.85 10.22
CA ASN A 311 26.03 -46.42 10.38
C ASN A 311 25.41 -45.79 9.12
N LYS A 312 25.79 -46.27 7.93
CA LYS A 312 25.23 -45.81 6.66
C LYS A 312 23.77 -46.24 6.49
N GLU A 313 23.44 -47.47 6.87
CA GLU A 313 22.07 -47.99 6.87
C GLU A 313 21.18 -47.20 7.85
N ARG A 314 21.63 -47.02 9.10
CA ARG A 314 20.92 -46.20 10.10
C ARG A 314 20.70 -44.75 9.63
N TYR A 315 21.70 -44.14 9.01
CA TYR A 315 21.55 -42.79 8.44
C TYR A 315 20.54 -42.75 7.29
N ALA A 316 20.47 -43.79 6.45
CA ALA A 316 19.50 -43.86 5.37
C ALA A 316 18.07 -43.90 5.94
N GLU A 317 17.82 -44.74 6.95
CA GLU A 317 16.54 -44.81 7.66
C GLU A 317 16.19 -43.48 8.35
N GLU A 318 17.13 -42.89 9.10
CA GLU A 318 16.93 -41.58 9.74
C GLU A 318 16.64 -40.47 8.71
N MET A 319 17.31 -40.49 7.55
CA MET A 319 17.09 -39.52 6.47
C MET A 319 15.74 -39.71 5.76
N GLU A 320 15.25 -40.94 5.64
CA GLU A 320 13.93 -41.22 5.10
C GLU A 320 12.84 -40.73 6.05
N ALA A 321 12.95 -41.03 7.35
CA ALA A 321 12.06 -40.50 8.37
C ALA A 321 12.10 -38.96 8.41
N TYR A 322 13.28 -38.36 8.26
CA TYR A 322 13.44 -36.92 8.17
C TYR A 322 12.71 -36.31 6.96
N LYS A 323 12.85 -36.94 5.78
CA LYS A 323 12.15 -36.49 4.56
C LYS A 323 10.64 -36.58 4.71
N GLN A 324 10.13 -37.70 5.23
CA GLN A 324 8.71 -37.90 5.47
C GLN A 324 8.16 -36.84 6.42
N LYS A 325 8.82 -36.62 7.56
CA LYS A 325 8.42 -35.59 8.52
C LYS A 325 8.42 -34.18 7.90
N LYS A 326 9.43 -33.86 7.09
CA LYS A 326 9.52 -32.56 6.40
C LYS A 326 8.42 -32.38 5.35
N GLU A 327 8.05 -33.47 4.67
CA GLU A 327 6.93 -33.47 3.72
C GLU A 327 5.58 -33.32 4.42
N GLU A 328 5.36 -34.04 5.53
CA GLU A 328 4.17 -33.88 6.39
C GLU A 328 4.05 -32.46 6.94
N GLU A 329 5.15 -31.88 7.43
CA GLU A 329 5.19 -30.49 7.91
C GLU A 329 4.87 -29.50 6.79
N ALA A 330 5.40 -29.71 5.59
CA ALA A 330 5.10 -28.88 4.43
C ALA A 330 3.63 -29.00 3.98
N ILE A 331 3.03 -30.19 4.10
CA ILE A 331 1.60 -30.42 3.82
C ILE A 331 0.75 -29.71 4.87
N ASN A 332 1.09 -29.84 6.16
CA ASN A 332 0.39 -29.16 7.24
C ASN A 332 0.44 -27.64 7.08
N LEU A 333 1.62 -27.08 6.76
CA LEU A 333 1.76 -25.64 6.53
C LEU A 333 0.89 -25.16 5.36
N LYS A 334 0.83 -25.90 4.25
CA LYS A 334 -0.07 -25.58 3.13
C LYS A 334 -1.54 -25.61 3.55
N ASN A 335 -1.94 -26.62 4.32
CA ASN A 335 -3.31 -26.73 4.81
C ASN A 335 -3.68 -25.57 5.75
N GLU A 336 -2.76 -25.19 6.65
CA GLU A 336 -2.92 -24.04 7.55
C GLU A 336 -3.02 -22.72 6.77
N ASP A 337 -2.16 -22.52 5.76
CA ASP A 337 -2.21 -21.34 4.89
C ASP A 337 -3.52 -21.27 4.10
N GLU A 338 -3.99 -22.39 3.56
CA GLU A 338 -5.28 -22.47 2.88
C GLU A 338 -6.45 -22.15 3.82
N GLU A 339 -6.40 -22.60 5.08
CA GLU A 339 -7.40 -22.29 6.10
C GLU A 339 -7.38 -20.81 6.47
N GLN A 340 -6.20 -20.21 6.65
CA GLN A 340 -6.05 -18.77 6.89
C GLN A 340 -6.59 -17.95 5.72
N MET A 341 -6.29 -18.34 4.48
CA MET A 341 -6.83 -17.67 3.29
C MET A 341 -8.35 -17.77 3.22
N LYS A 342 -8.96 -18.90 3.61
CA LYS A 342 -10.42 -19.05 3.72
C LYS A 342 -11.00 -18.11 4.78
N ILE A 343 -10.37 -18.01 5.95
CA ILE A 343 -10.79 -17.10 7.03
C ILE A 343 -10.72 -15.64 6.57
N GLN A 344 -9.60 -15.22 5.99
CA GLN A 344 -9.43 -13.86 5.46
C GLN A 344 -10.45 -13.53 4.37
N LYS A 345 -10.74 -14.49 3.47
CA LYS A 345 -11.78 -14.33 2.45
C LYS A 345 -13.17 -14.16 3.06
N GLN A 346 -13.51 -14.95 4.09
CA GLN A 346 -14.79 -14.81 4.80
C GLN A 346 -14.90 -13.47 5.52
N GLU A 347 -13.84 -13.01 6.18
CA GLU A 347 -13.79 -11.71 6.85
C GLU A 347 -13.96 -10.56 5.86
N ALA A 348 -13.24 -10.59 4.73
CA ALA A 348 -13.37 -9.61 3.66
C ALA A 348 -14.81 -9.55 3.11
N LEU A 349 -15.46 -10.71 2.89
CA LEU A 349 -16.86 -10.77 2.48
C LEU A 349 -17.82 -10.19 3.52
N GLN A 350 -17.56 -10.41 4.82
CA GLN A 350 -18.36 -9.79 5.88
C GLN A 350 -18.19 -8.27 5.91
N LEU A 351 -16.96 -7.76 5.70
CA LEU A 351 -16.69 -6.33 5.61
C LEU A 351 -17.39 -5.69 4.41
N LEU A 352 -17.38 -6.33 3.25
CA LEU A 352 -18.11 -5.86 2.07
C LEU A 352 -19.62 -5.77 2.34
N LYS A 353 -20.22 -6.83 2.91
CA LYS A 353 -21.64 -6.81 3.30
C LYS A 353 -21.97 -5.70 4.31
N LYS A 354 -21.05 -5.40 5.25
CA LYS A 354 -21.21 -4.28 6.19
C LYS A 354 -21.12 -2.92 5.47
N LYS A 355 -20.19 -2.76 4.53
CA LYS A 355 -20.05 -1.54 3.71
C LYS A 355 -21.29 -1.30 2.85
N GLU A 356 -21.78 -2.30 2.14
CA GLU A 356 -23.01 -2.21 1.34
C GLU A 356 -24.23 -1.83 2.20
N LYS A 357 -24.37 -2.41 3.39
CA LYS A 357 -25.43 -2.03 4.33
C LYS A 357 -25.30 -0.56 4.75
N ALA A 358 -24.09 -0.10 5.06
CA ALA A 358 -23.85 1.30 5.43
C ALA A 358 -24.15 2.26 4.26
N GLU A 359 -23.72 1.92 3.05
CA GLU A 359 -23.99 2.72 1.84
C GLU A 359 -25.49 2.79 1.53
N ASN A 360 -26.22 1.68 1.67
CA ASN A 360 -27.67 1.67 1.50
C ASN A 360 -28.38 2.55 2.54
N ILE A 361 -27.92 2.55 3.80
CA ILE A 361 -28.45 3.45 4.84
C ILE A 361 -28.15 4.91 4.49
N ILE A 362 -26.93 5.22 4.05
CA ILE A 362 -26.53 6.57 3.64
C ILE A 362 -27.37 7.04 2.44
N LYS A 363 -27.55 6.19 1.43
CA LYS A 363 -28.35 6.46 0.24
C LYS A 363 -29.81 6.75 0.63
N LYS A 364 -30.43 5.89 1.43
CA LYS A 364 -31.80 6.08 1.92
C LYS A 364 -31.96 7.36 2.75
N THR A 365 -30.95 7.73 3.53
CA THR A 365 -30.95 8.97 4.31
C THR A 365 -30.86 10.21 3.40
N LYS A 366 -30.02 10.15 2.35
CA LYS A 366 -29.92 11.22 1.34
C LYS A 366 -31.21 11.36 0.53
N GLU A 367 -31.81 10.26 0.09
CA GLU A 367 -33.10 10.26 -0.62
C GLU A 367 -34.23 10.84 0.24
N ASN A 368 -34.33 10.44 1.51
CA ASN A 368 -35.32 11.02 2.43
C ASN A 368 -35.11 12.53 2.65
N ARG A 369 -33.85 12.98 2.71
CA ARG A 369 -33.53 14.41 2.83
C ARG A 369 -33.92 15.18 1.55
N GLN A 370 -33.71 14.59 0.37
CA GLN A 370 -34.11 15.18 -0.90
C GLN A 370 -35.63 15.22 -1.05
N LYS A 371 -36.35 14.13 -0.74
CA LYS A 371 -37.83 14.11 -0.71
C LYS A 371 -38.40 15.15 0.24
N LYS A 372 -37.81 15.32 1.43
CA LYS A 372 -38.22 16.37 2.38
C LYS A 372 -37.96 17.78 1.85
N LYS A 373 -36.92 17.97 1.02
CA LYS A 373 -36.62 19.25 0.37
C LYS A 373 -37.61 19.54 -0.76
N GLN A 374 -37.89 18.55 -1.62
CA GLN A 374 -38.88 18.65 -2.70
C GLN A 374 -40.30 18.88 -2.15
N GLN A 375 -40.74 18.15 -1.12
CA GLN A 375 -42.02 18.42 -0.46
C GLN A 375 -42.11 19.82 0.16
N LYS A 376 -40.99 20.39 0.60
CA LYS A 376 -40.94 21.76 1.13
C LYS A 376 -40.96 22.81 0.02
N GLU A 377 -40.39 22.50 -1.14
CA GLU A 377 -40.43 23.34 -2.34
C GLU A 377 -41.82 23.32 -2.99
N GLU A 378 -42.47 22.15 -3.08
CA GLU A 378 -43.86 22.00 -3.56
C GLU A 378 -44.87 22.69 -2.62
N LYS A 379 -44.71 22.59 -1.29
CA LYS A 379 -45.53 23.34 -0.32
C LYS A 379 -45.28 24.86 -0.33
N ASN A 380 -44.21 25.32 -0.97
CA ASN A 380 -43.90 26.73 -1.22
C ASN A 380 -44.19 27.14 -2.68
N ALA A 381 -44.77 26.25 -3.49
CA ALA A 381 -45.00 26.49 -4.91
C ALA A 381 -46.30 27.25 -5.21
N ASP A 382 -47.19 27.48 -4.23
CA ASP A 382 -48.29 28.42 -4.42
C ASP A 382 -47.71 29.84 -4.55
N PRO A 383 -47.77 30.45 -5.75
CA PRO A 383 -47.18 31.76 -5.99
C PRO A 383 -47.83 32.88 -5.16
N ASN A 384 -49.06 32.68 -4.66
CA ASN A 384 -49.82 33.67 -3.90
C ASN A 384 -49.69 33.51 -2.39
N LYS A 385 -49.04 32.45 -1.88
CA LYS A 385 -48.85 32.29 -0.44
C LYS A 385 -47.85 33.33 0.07
N PRO A 386 -48.22 34.18 1.04
CA PRO A 386 -47.29 35.15 1.61
C PRO A 386 -46.01 34.45 2.10
N LYS A 387 -44.85 35.06 1.86
CA LYS A 387 -43.55 34.56 2.32
C LYS A 387 -43.22 35.13 3.69
N LYS A 388 -42.69 34.29 4.58
CA LYS A 388 -42.25 34.74 5.90
C LYS A 388 -41.22 35.87 5.75
N PRO A 389 -41.39 36.99 6.47
CA PRO A 389 -40.50 38.13 6.35
C PRO A 389 -39.14 37.81 6.96
N ALA A 390 -38.14 38.59 6.55
CA ALA A 390 -36.78 38.44 7.05
C ALA A 390 -36.71 38.73 8.56
N SER A 391 -36.01 37.85 9.30
CA SER A 391 -35.70 38.06 10.72
C SER A 391 -34.81 39.29 10.92
N SER A 392 -34.74 39.83 12.14
CA SER A 392 -34.00 41.05 12.50
C SER A 392 -32.54 41.01 12.04
N PHE A 393 -31.86 39.89 12.26
CA PHE A 393 -30.50 39.67 11.77
C PHE A 393 -30.39 39.67 10.23
N ILE A 394 -31.40 39.15 9.53
CA ILE A 394 -31.38 39.10 8.06
C ILE A 394 -31.63 40.49 7.45
N LEU A 395 -32.51 41.29 8.07
CA LEU A 395 -32.73 42.70 7.70
C LEU A 395 -31.45 43.51 7.90
N PHE A 396 -30.83 43.40 9.08
CA PHE A 396 -29.53 44.00 9.37
C PHE A 396 -28.45 43.55 8.39
N ARG A 397 -28.35 42.24 8.14
CA ARG A 397 -27.40 41.66 7.20
C ARG A 397 -27.56 42.24 5.81
N LYS A 398 -28.79 42.43 5.34
CA LYS A 398 -29.05 42.98 4.01
C LYS A 398 -28.51 44.41 3.88
N GLU A 399 -28.74 45.24 4.89
CA GLU A 399 -28.30 46.64 4.90
C GLU A 399 -26.78 46.75 5.05
N ILE A 400 -26.19 46.06 6.02
CA ILE A 400 -24.75 46.12 6.25
C ILE A 400 -23.98 45.47 5.11
N ARG A 401 -24.51 44.42 4.50
CA ARG A 401 -23.89 43.81 3.32
C ARG A 401 -23.91 44.77 2.12
N LYS A 402 -24.97 45.55 1.95
CA LYS A 402 -25.04 46.59 0.91
C LYS A 402 -23.96 47.65 1.17
N ASN A 403 -23.88 48.17 2.39
CA ASN A 403 -22.88 49.18 2.77
C ASN A 403 -21.44 48.63 2.63
N LEU A 404 -21.17 47.41 3.07
CA LEU A 404 -19.85 46.77 2.94
C LEU A 404 -19.46 46.47 1.49
N MET A 405 -20.44 46.21 0.62
CA MET A 405 -20.22 46.00 -0.81
C MET A 405 -19.91 47.32 -1.53
N GLU A 406 -20.53 48.42 -1.10
CA GLU A 406 -20.26 49.78 -1.59
C GLU A 406 -18.92 50.32 -1.09
N GLU A 407 -18.57 50.10 0.19
CA GLU A 407 -17.28 50.52 0.77
C GLU A 407 -16.10 49.72 0.19
N ARG A 408 -16.32 48.46 -0.21
CA ARG A 408 -15.27 47.54 -0.64
C ARG A 408 -15.72 46.71 -1.85
N PRO A 409 -15.74 47.31 -3.06
CA PRO A 409 -16.03 46.55 -4.27
C PRO A 409 -14.97 45.46 -4.48
N GLY A 410 -15.40 44.18 -4.52
CA GLY A 410 -14.54 43.02 -4.79
C GLY A 410 -14.33 42.02 -3.65
N ILE A 411 -14.88 42.24 -2.45
CA ILE A 411 -14.76 41.27 -1.35
C ILE A 411 -15.61 40.00 -1.59
N ASN A 412 -15.03 38.84 -1.29
CA ASN A 412 -15.72 37.54 -1.38
C ASN A 412 -16.94 37.47 -0.45
N ASN A 413 -18.03 36.88 -0.96
CA ASN A 413 -19.30 36.68 -0.25
C ASN A 413 -19.16 35.99 1.11
N SER A 414 -18.23 35.04 1.25
CA SER A 414 -17.94 34.39 2.53
C SER A 414 -17.41 35.39 3.57
N THR A 415 -16.45 36.22 3.16
CA THR A 415 -15.83 37.26 4.00
C THR A 415 -16.85 38.35 4.38
N LEU A 416 -17.70 38.79 3.43
CA LEU A 416 -18.79 39.73 3.73
C LEU A 416 -19.75 39.17 4.79
N ASN A 417 -20.12 37.89 4.71
CA ASN A 417 -21.01 37.27 5.69
C ASN A 417 -20.37 37.16 7.09
N ALA A 418 -19.07 36.89 7.14
CA ALA A 418 -18.31 36.90 8.39
C ALA A 418 -18.30 38.31 9.01
N LEU A 419 -17.96 39.34 8.23
CA LEU A 419 -17.95 40.75 8.69
C LEU A 419 -19.32 41.23 9.17
N VAL A 420 -20.40 40.86 8.49
CA VAL A 420 -21.77 41.15 8.93
C VAL A 420 -22.07 40.48 10.27
N SER A 421 -21.64 39.24 10.47
CA SER A 421 -21.86 38.51 11.72
C SER A 421 -21.10 39.14 12.89
N VAL A 422 -19.91 39.68 12.63
CA VAL A 422 -19.12 40.45 13.61
C VAL A 422 -19.84 41.76 13.95
N LYS A 423 -20.21 42.57 12.94
CA LYS A 423 -20.95 43.83 13.15
C LYS A 423 -22.27 43.64 13.89
N TRP A 424 -22.97 42.50 13.72
CA TRP A 424 -24.17 42.19 14.49
C TRP A 424 -23.89 41.89 15.97
N LYS A 425 -22.76 41.22 16.27
CA LYS A 425 -22.36 40.95 17.66
C LYS A 425 -21.99 42.25 18.36
N GLU A 426 -21.26 43.13 17.69
CA GLU A 426 -20.81 44.44 18.18
C GLU A 426 -21.94 45.46 18.31
N LEU A 427 -23.07 45.24 17.65
CA LEU A 427 -24.23 46.13 17.74
C LEU A 427 -24.74 46.24 19.18
N SER A 428 -25.03 47.46 19.64
CA SER A 428 -25.61 47.70 20.95
C SER A 428 -26.99 47.03 21.07
N GLU A 429 -27.44 46.75 22.30
CA GLU A 429 -28.78 46.18 22.51
C GLU A 429 -29.89 47.11 22.01
N GLN A 430 -29.69 48.43 22.13
CA GLN A 430 -30.63 49.45 21.64
C GLN A 430 -30.75 49.41 20.11
N ASP A 431 -29.63 49.29 19.40
CA ASP A 431 -29.65 49.16 17.95
C ASP A 431 -30.25 47.82 17.50
N LYS A 432 -29.99 46.74 18.24
CA LYS A 432 -30.62 45.43 18.00
C LYS A 432 -32.12 45.49 18.19
N LEU A 433 -32.62 46.28 19.14
CA LEU A 433 -34.05 46.51 19.36
C LEU A 433 -34.71 47.15 18.15
N ILE A 434 -34.07 48.15 17.51
CA ILE A 434 -34.60 48.77 16.28
C ILE A 434 -34.80 47.72 15.17
N TRP A 435 -33.85 46.79 15.01
CA TRP A 435 -33.98 45.71 14.02
C TRP A 435 -34.99 44.64 14.42
N ASN A 436 -35.10 44.35 15.72
CA ASN A 436 -36.13 43.45 16.25
C ASN A 436 -37.53 44.01 16.07
N GLU A 437 -37.75 45.30 16.31
CA GLU A 437 -39.02 45.99 16.07
C GLU A 437 -39.37 46.02 14.58
N LYS A 438 -38.40 46.31 13.70
CA LYS A 438 -38.59 46.23 12.24
C LYS A 438 -39.00 44.81 11.81
N ALA A 439 -38.37 43.78 12.35
CA ALA A 439 -38.73 42.39 12.08
C ALA A 439 -40.09 42.01 12.67
N ALA A 440 -40.45 42.52 13.86
CA ALA A 440 -41.73 42.30 14.50
C ALA A 440 -42.88 42.93 13.69
N LYS A 441 -42.72 44.18 13.25
CA LYS A 441 -43.67 44.87 12.36
C LYS A 441 -43.83 44.12 11.03
N ALA A 442 -42.74 43.68 10.42
CA ALA A 442 -42.80 42.88 9.20
C ALA A 442 -43.51 41.53 9.44
N MET A 443 -43.26 40.86 10.56
CA MET A 443 -43.95 39.63 10.97
C MET A 443 -45.44 39.85 11.24
N GLU A 444 -45.83 41.00 11.78
CA GLU A 444 -47.24 41.35 11.99
C GLU A 444 -47.96 41.60 10.67
N ALA A 445 -47.34 42.35 9.74
CA ALA A 445 -47.86 42.52 8.38
C ALA A 445 -48.03 41.17 7.68
N TYR A 446 -47.03 40.29 7.78
CA TYR A 446 -47.10 38.94 7.25
C TYR A 446 -48.24 38.10 7.85
N LYS A 447 -48.51 38.23 9.15
CA LYS A 447 -49.63 37.53 9.79
C LYS A 447 -50.96 38.01 9.22
N LYS A 448 -51.14 39.33 9.05
CA LYS A 448 -52.34 39.92 8.44
C LYS A 448 -52.52 39.43 7.00
N GLU A 449 -51.46 39.48 6.19
CA GLU A 449 -51.45 38.95 4.81
C GLU A 449 -51.77 37.44 4.76
N LEU A 450 -51.25 36.66 5.71
CA LEU A 450 -51.51 35.22 5.78
C LEU A 450 -52.96 34.91 6.16
N GLU A 451 -53.54 35.68 7.09
CA GLU A 451 -54.95 35.59 7.45
C GLU A 451 -55.87 35.97 6.29
N GLU A 452 -55.53 37.04 5.56
CA GLU A 452 -56.25 37.43 4.33
C GLU A 452 -56.13 36.37 3.24
N TYR A 453 -54.93 35.83 3.02
CA TYR A 453 -54.71 34.74 2.08
C TYR A 453 -55.51 33.49 2.46
N ASN A 454 -55.55 33.12 3.75
CA ASN A 454 -56.35 31.98 4.21
C ASN A 454 -57.85 32.23 3.98
N LYS A 455 -58.36 33.43 4.28
CA LYS A 455 -59.75 33.81 3.99
C LYS A 455 -60.06 33.72 2.48
N ILE A 456 -59.15 34.20 1.63
CA ILE A 456 -59.29 34.12 0.16
C ILE A 456 -59.23 32.67 -0.33
N ALA A 457 -58.40 31.83 0.28
CA ALA A 457 -58.30 30.41 -0.05
C ALA A 457 -59.58 29.66 0.31
N GLU A 458 -60.15 29.89 1.51
CA GLU A 458 -61.43 29.31 1.95
C GLU A 458 -62.59 29.72 1.04
N VAL A 459 -62.65 30.99 0.62
CA VAL A 459 -63.67 31.47 -0.33
C VAL A 459 -63.53 30.82 -1.70
N LYS A 460 -62.31 30.62 -2.21
CA LYS A 460 -62.05 29.93 -3.49
C LYS A 460 -62.33 28.43 -3.45
N GLU A 461 -62.21 27.80 -2.28
CA GLU A 461 -62.54 26.39 -2.07
C GLU A 461 -64.06 26.20 -1.98
N ASN A 462 -64.75 27.10 -1.28
CA ASN A 462 -66.22 27.11 -1.19
C ASN A 462 -66.93 27.53 -2.48
N SER A 463 -66.26 28.23 -3.41
CA SER A 463 -66.82 28.56 -4.73
C SER A 463 -66.59 27.48 -5.80
N LYS A 464 -65.85 26.40 -5.46
CA LYS A 464 -65.55 25.27 -6.35
C LYS A 464 -66.31 23.99 -5.98
N ALA A 465 -66.87 23.93 -4.77
CA ALA A 465 -67.88 22.94 -4.36
C ALA A 465 -69.26 23.42 -4.81
#